data_AF-A0A7C3SGQ4-F1
#
_entry.id   AF-A0A7C3SGQ4-F1
#
_cell.length_a   1.000
_cell.length_b   1.000
_cell.length_c   1.000
_cell.angle_alpha   90.00
_cell.angle_beta   90.00
_cell.angle_gamma   90.00
#
_symmetry.space_group_name_H-M   'P 1'
#
loop_
_entity.id
_entity.type
_entity.pdbx_description
1 polymer ?
#
loop_
_entity_poly.entity_id
_entity_poly.type
_entity_poly.pdbx_seq_one_letter_code
_entity_poly.pdbx_strand_id
1 'polypeptide(L)'
;WQRLYRYHGLQVPHYEGLEEHVFRTLVRMYEAFEEDRPLIPPGQLCQVRYEDLVRDPVAVMQRIYTELDLGDFELARPAIEAYAARSRHYQVNRHELTPQQRAKIAQRWHFYFQRYGYLP
;
A
#
# COMPACT_ATOMS: atom_id res chain seq x y z
N TRP A 1 -1.98 -11.17 7.89
CA TRP A 1 -3.16 -11.68 8.62
C TRP A 1 -2.85 -12.84 9.56
N GLN A 2 -2.55 -14.06 9.10
CA GLN A 2 -2.25 -15.18 10.02
C GLN A 2 -1.11 -14.91 11.02
N ARG A 3 0.03 -14.34 10.56
CA ARG A 3 1.12 -13.90 11.45
C ARG A 3 0.67 -12.86 12.47
N LEU A 4 -0.14 -11.89 12.06
CA LEU A 4 -0.66 -10.87 12.97
C LEU A 4 -1.54 -11.49 14.06
N TYR A 5 -2.46 -12.38 13.70
CA TYR A 5 -3.28 -13.11 14.67
C TYR A 5 -2.44 -13.96 15.63
N ARG A 6 -1.37 -14.59 15.14
CA ARG A 6 -0.48 -15.43 15.97
C ARG A 6 0.36 -14.61 16.96
N TYR A 7 0.89 -13.47 16.53
CA TYR A 7 1.84 -12.70 17.35
C TYR A 7 1.20 -11.56 18.15
N HIS A 8 0.03 -11.08 17.71
CA HIS A 8 -0.66 -9.95 18.34
C HIS A 8 -2.06 -10.32 18.85
N GLY A 9 -2.50 -11.56 18.67
CA GLY A 9 -3.73 -12.06 19.27
C GLY A 9 -3.52 -12.46 20.73
N LEU A 10 -4.53 -12.22 21.56
CA LEU A 10 -4.59 -12.72 22.94
C LEU A 10 -5.15 -14.15 23.04
N GLN A 11 -5.50 -14.75 21.91
CA GLN A 11 -6.11 -16.08 21.78
C GLN A 11 -5.44 -16.87 20.66
N VAL A 12 -5.51 -18.21 20.74
CA VAL A 12 -5.07 -19.09 19.65
C VAL A 12 -6.09 -19.03 18.50
N PRO A 13 -5.71 -18.55 17.31
CA PRO A 13 -6.66 -18.35 16.22
C PRO A 13 -6.98 -19.67 15.49
N HIS A 14 -8.27 -19.94 15.28
CA HIS A 14 -8.73 -21.03 14.40
C HIS A 14 -8.79 -20.63 12.92
N TYR A 15 -8.62 -19.34 12.61
CA TYR A 15 -8.65 -18.75 11.26
C TYR A 15 -9.95 -18.95 10.47
N GLU A 16 -11.03 -19.38 11.12
CA GLU A 16 -12.35 -19.49 10.50
C GLU A 16 -12.81 -18.12 9.97
N GLY A 17 -13.26 -18.11 8.70
CA GLY A 17 -13.70 -16.88 8.03
C GLY A 17 -12.59 -15.86 7.71
N LEU A 18 -11.31 -16.17 7.97
CA LEU A 18 -10.22 -15.21 7.79
C LEU A 18 -10.10 -14.74 6.33
N GLU A 19 -10.21 -15.65 5.36
CA GLU A 19 -10.11 -15.28 3.94
C GLU A 19 -11.21 -14.28 3.54
N GLU A 20 -12.45 -14.57 3.90
CA GLU A 20 -13.57 -13.66 3.65
C GLU A 20 -13.38 -12.31 4.34
N HIS A 21 -12.91 -12.34 5.59
CA HIS A 21 -12.58 -11.13 6.32
C HIS A 21 -11.54 -10.28 5.59
N VAL A 22 -10.47 -10.90 5.07
CA VAL A 22 -9.43 -10.19 4.31
C VAL A 22 -10.00 -9.54 3.05
N PHE A 23 -10.82 -10.28 2.29
CA PHE A 23 -11.43 -9.75 1.07
C PHE A 23 -12.35 -8.57 1.36
N ARG A 24 -13.24 -8.71 2.34
CA ARG A 24 -14.22 -7.67 2.72
C ARG A 24 -13.54 -6.44 3.30
N THR A 25 -12.48 -6.60 4.08
CA THR A 25 -11.78 -5.49 4.72
C THR A 25 -11.18 -4.54 3.69
N LEU A 26 -10.54 -5.02 2.64
CA LEU A 26 -10.01 -4.15 1.58
C LEU A 26 -11.13 -3.35 0.90
N VAL A 27 -12.21 -4.03 0.51
CA VAL A 27 -13.37 -3.41 -0.15
C VAL A 27 -13.93 -2.28 0.73
N ARG A 28 -14.29 -2.60 1.98
CA ARG A 28 -14.86 -1.63 2.92
C ARG A 28 -13.95 -0.41 3.15
N MET A 29 -12.64 -0.64 3.28
CA MET A 29 -11.69 0.45 3.52
C MET A 29 -11.58 1.39 2.32
N TYR A 30 -11.53 0.84 1.10
CA TYR A 30 -11.39 1.66 -0.10
C TYR A 30 -12.69 2.29 -0.58
N GLU A 31 -13.84 1.66 -0.33
CA GLU A 31 -15.15 2.30 -0.56
C GLU A 31 -15.29 3.55 0.31
N ALA A 32 -15.03 3.44 1.62
CA ALA A 32 -15.07 4.58 2.52
C ALA A 32 -14.04 5.65 2.15
N PHE A 33 -12.81 5.24 1.81
CA PHE A 33 -11.79 6.19 1.38
C PHE A 33 -12.20 6.95 0.12
N GLU A 34 -12.72 6.28 -0.91
CA GLU A 34 -13.11 6.94 -2.16
C GLU A 34 -14.39 7.77 -2.02
N GLU A 35 -15.31 7.41 -1.11
CA GLU A 35 -16.47 8.23 -0.74
C GLU A 35 -16.03 9.57 -0.13
N ASP A 36 -15.07 9.53 0.80
CA ASP A 36 -14.60 10.72 1.51
C ASP A 36 -13.47 11.46 0.79
N ARG A 37 -12.80 10.84 -0.20
CA ARG A 37 -11.66 11.42 -0.94
C ARG A 37 -11.94 12.83 -1.50
N PRO A 38 -13.12 13.14 -2.07
CA PRO A 38 -13.42 14.50 -2.55
C PRO A 38 -13.45 15.56 -1.45
N LEU A 39 -13.56 15.17 -0.17
CA LEU A 39 -13.52 16.07 0.97
C LEU A 39 -12.09 16.52 1.31
N ILE A 40 -11.06 15.85 0.76
CA ILE A 40 -9.66 16.18 1.02
C ILE A 40 -9.26 17.37 0.14
N PRO A 41 -8.76 18.48 0.72
CA PRO A 41 -8.33 19.64 -0.06
C PRO A 41 -7.19 19.30 -1.04
N PRO A 42 -7.09 20.03 -2.17
CA PRO A 42 -5.91 19.97 -3.03
C PRO A 42 -4.62 20.19 -2.23
N GLY A 43 -3.58 19.41 -2.52
CA GLY A 43 -2.30 19.48 -1.81
C GLY A 43 -2.26 18.75 -0.46
N GLN A 44 -3.33 18.06 -0.05
CA GLN A 44 -3.36 17.27 1.20
C GLN A 44 -3.44 15.75 0.98
N LEU A 45 -3.31 15.30 -0.27
CA LEU A 45 -3.25 13.90 -0.63
C LEU A 45 -2.22 13.68 -1.75
N CYS A 46 -1.22 12.86 -1.48
CA CYS A 46 -0.25 12.40 -2.48
C CYS A 46 -0.38 10.88 -2.62
N GLN A 47 -0.57 10.40 -3.86
CA GLN A 47 -0.67 8.97 -4.14
C GLN A 47 0.65 8.42 -4.66
N VAL A 48 1.18 7.40 -3.98
CA VAL A 48 2.47 6.78 -4.30
C VAL A 48 2.28 5.31 -4.65
N ARG A 49 2.77 4.89 -5.81
CA ARG A 49 2.86 3.47 -6.17
C ARG A 49 4.10 2.88 -5.54
N TYR A 50 3.95 1.70 -4.95
CA TYR A 50 5.07 0.99 -4.33
C TYR A 50 6.19 0.72 -5.33
N GLU A 51 5.86 0.36 -6.56
CA GLU A 51 6.82 0.03 -7.62
C GLU A 51 7.64 1.24 -8.09
N ASP A 52 7.11 2.44 -7.95
CA ASP A 52 7.83 3.68 -8.27
C ASP A 52 8.75 4.05 -7.10
N LEU A 53 8.25 3.93 -5.86
CA LEU A 53 9.02 4.22 -4.65
C LEU A 53 10.24 3.30 -4.49
N VAL A 54 10.10 2.01 -4.78
CA VAL A 54 11.23 1.06 -4.72
C VAL A 54 12.26 1.33 -5.81
N ARG A 55 11.81 1.78 -6.98
CA ARG A 55 12.67 2.04 -8.14
C ARG A 55 13.51 3.29 -7.95
N ASP A 56 12.90 4.37 -7.49
CA ASP A 56 13.57 5.65 -7.23
C ASP A 56 12.96 6.33 -6.00
N PRO A 57 13.40 5.95 -4.78
CA PRO A 57 12.84 6.51 -3.56
C PRO A 57 13.12 8.00 -3.42
N VAL A 58 14.26 8.50 -3.92
CA VAL A 58 14.63 9.91 -3.78
C VAL A 58 13.71 10.78 -4.65
N ALA A 59 13.51 10.41 -5.91
CA ALA A 59 12.61 11.15 -6.80
C ALA A 59 11.16 11.12 -6.31
N VAL A 60 10.68 9.97 -5.83
CA VAL A 60 9.33 9.86 -5.28
C VAL A 60 9.16 10.69 -4.02
N MET A 61 10.14 10.69 -3.11
CA MET A 61 10.08 11.53 -1.90
C MET A 61 10.12 13.01 -2.22
N GLN A 62 10.93 13.44 -3.20
CA GLN A 62 10.94 14.83 -3.66
C GLN A 62 9.56 15.24 -4.20
N ARG A 63 8.92 14.37 -5.00
CA ARG A 63 7.56 14.60 -5.50
C ARG A 63 6.54 14.73 -4.36
N ILE A 64 6.63 13.88 -3.33
CA ILE A 64 5.75 13.97 -2.14
C ILE A 64 5.92 15.33 -1.46
N TYR A 65 7.15 15.80 -1.27
CA TYR A 65 7.42 17.11 -0.66
C TYR A 65 6.79 18.25 -1.46
N THR A 66 6.88 18.19 -2.79
CA THR A 66 6.27 19.18 -3.68
C THR A 66 4.74 19.11 -3.67
N GLU A 67 4.15 17.93 -3.78
CA GLU A 67 2.69 17.76 -3.85
C GLU A 67 1.99 18.13 -2.53
N LEU A 68 2.66 17.90 -1.39
CA LEU A 68 2.12 18.16 -0.06
C LEU A 68 2.62 19.47 0.58
N ASP A 69 3.40 20.27 -0.14
CA ASP A 69 4.00 21.52 0.34
C ASP A 69 4.70 21.38 1.71
N LEU A 70 5.58 20.38 1.84
CA LEU A 70 6.26 20.04 3.10
C LEU A 70 7.50 20.91 3.40
N GLY A 71 7.73 21.96 2.61
CA GLY A 71 8.90 22.83 2.70
C GLY A 71 10.10 22.34 1.90
N ASP A 72 11.29 22.76 2.32
CA ASP A 72 12.53 22.55 1.56
C ASP A 72 13.01 21.09 1.65
N PHE A 73 12.94 20.38 0.51
CA PHE A 73 13.39 18.99 0.39
C PHE A 73 14.90 18.83 0.58
N GLU A 74 15.70 19.85 0.26
CA GLU A 74 17.16 19.73 0.30
C GLU A 74 17.69 19.53 1.73
N LEU A 75 16.93 19.97 2.73
CA LEU A 75 17.22 19.69 4.14
C LEU A 75 17.06 18.20 4.49
N ALA A 76 16.13 17.49 3.83
CA ALA A 76 15.83 16.08 4.07
C ALA A 76 16.56 15.13 3.11
N ARG A 77 16.95 15.61 1.91
CA ARG A 77 17.59 14.83 0.84
C ARG A 77 18.74 13.96 1.35
N PRO A 78 19.74 14.45 2.13
CA PRO A 78 20.87 13.61 2.53
C PRO A 78 20.46 12.39 3.37
N ALA A 79 19.47 12.56 4.27
CA ALA A 79 18.97 11.46 5.10
C ALA A 79 18.20 10.44 4.28
N ILE A 80 17.41 10.90 3.30
CA ILE A 80 16.64 10.04 2.39
C ILE A 80 17.59 9.24 1.49
N GLU A 81 18.61 9.87 0.92
CA GLU A 81 19.64 9.21 0.10
C GLU A 81 20.40 8.15 0.90
N ALA A 82 20.82 8.46 2.13
CA ALA A 82 21.47 7.50 3.01
C ALA A 82 20.57 6.29 3.32
N TYR A 83 19.27 6.52 3.55
CA TYR A 83 18.31 5.44 3.78
C TYR A 83 18.07 4.60 2.51
N ALA A 84 17.95 5.25 1.35
CA ALA A 84 17.79 4.57 0.06
C ALA A 84 18.98 3.66 -0.26
N ALA A 85 20.20 4.15 -0.02
CA ALA A 85 21.42 3.36 -0.21
C ALA A 85 21.45 2.11 0.68
N ARG A 86 21.04 2.23 1.95
CA ARG A 86 20.97 1.11 2.89
C ARG A 86 19.88 0.09 2.52
N SER A 87 18.76 0.57 2.00
CA SER A 87 17.57 -0.24 1.70
C SER A 87 17.66 -0.98 0.35
N ARG A 88 18.71 -0.74 -0.44
CA ARG A 88 18.91 -1.31 -1.79
C ARG A 88 18.90 -2.85 -1.83
N HIS A 89 19.21 -3.51 -0.72
CA HIS A 89 19.23 -4.97 -0.61
C HIS A 89 17.93 -5.56 -0.03
N TYR A 90 16.90 -4.75 0.20
CA TYR A 90 15.63 -5.23 0.73
C TYR A 90 14.97 -6.18 -0.27
N GLN A 91 14.68 -7.41 0.17
CA GLN A 91 13.97 -8.39 -0.64
C GLN A 91 12.47 -8.37 -0.31
N VAL A 92 11.67 -8.14 -1.34
CA VAL A 92 10.22 -8.23 -1.24
C VAL A 92 9.83 -9.69 -1.03
N ASN A 93 8.97 -9.95 -0.03
CA ASN A 93 8.40 -11.27 0.17
C ASN A 93 7.64 -11.71 -1.08
N ARG A 94 7.95 -12.91 -1.59
CA ARG A 94 7.19 -13.52 -2.68
C ARG A 94 6.03 -14.32 -2.09
N HIS A 95 4.82 -14.01 -2.53
CA HIS A 95 3.62 -14.73 -2.17
C HIS A 95 3.13 -15.52 -3.38
N GLU A 96 2.98 -16.82 -3.21
CA GLU A 96 2.39 -17.68 -4.24
C GLU A 96 0.88 -17.75 -4.02
N LEU A 97 0.12 -17.39 -5.05
CA LEU A 97 -1.34 -17.45 -5.05
C LEU A 97 -1.81 -18.63 -5.89
N THR A 98 -2.79 -19.37 -5.39
CA THR A 98 -3.46 -20.39 -6.20
C THR A 98 -4.27 -19.72 -7.33
N PRO A 99 -4.55 -20.41 -8.45
CA PRO A 99 -5.41 -19.87 -9.51
C PRO A 99 -6.78 -19.41 -8.99
N GLN A 100 -7.37 -20.15 -8.05
CA GLN A 100 -8.64 -19.80 -7.41
C GLN A 100 -8.55 -18.49 -6.63
N GLN A 101 -7.47 -18.27 -5.87
CA GLN A 101 -7.26 -17.01 -5.15
C GLN A 101 -7.07 -15.84 -6.10
N ARG A 102 -6.31 -16.02 -7.19
CA ARG A 102 -6.15 -14.98 -8.22
C ARG A 102 -7.49 -14.59 -8.84
N ALA A 103 -8.33 -15.58 -9.17
CA ALA A 103 -9.66 -15.33 -9.70
C ALA A 103 -10.55 -14.56 -8.70
N LYS A 104 -10.56 -14.95 -7.42
CA LYS A 104 -11.29 -14.21 -6.37
C LYS A 104 -10.78 -12.77 -6.22
N ILE A 105 -9.47 -12.56 -6.23
CA ILE A 105 -8.85 -11.23 -6.17
C ILE A 105 -9.27 -10.38 -7.38
N ALA A 106 -9.11 -10.93 -8.60
CA ALA A 106 -9.47 -10.25 -9.83
C ALA A 106 -10.95 -9.86 -9.87
N GLN A 107 -11.83 -10.73 -9.38
CA GLN A 107 -13.27 -10.47 -9.30
C GLN A 107 -13.62 -9.43 -8.23
N ARG A 108 -13.16 -9.63 -6.99
CA ARG A 108 -13.60 -8.83 -5.83
C ARG A 108 -12.90 -7.49 -5.70
N TRP A 109 -11.67 -7.38 -6.18
CA TRP A 109 -10.87 -6.16 -6.13
C TRP A 109 -10.72 -5.51 -7.51
N HIS A 110 -11.60 -5.86 -8.46
CA HIS A 110 -11.60 -5.29 -9.81
C HIS A 110 -11.62 -3.76 -9.81
N PHE A 111 -12.48 -3.16 -8.98
CA PHE A 111 -12.62 -1.71 -8.86
C PHE A 111 -11.28 -1.04 -8.47
N TYR A 112 -10.53 -1.66 -7.55
CA TYR A 112 -9.23 -1.19 -7.10
C TYR A 112 -8.21 -1.23 -8.25
N PHE A 113 -8.18 -2.34 -9.00
CA PHE A 113 -7.28 -2.49 -10.14
C PHE A 113 -7.55 -1.47 -11.24
N GLN A 114 -8.81 -1.23 -11.58
CA GLN A 114 -9.20 -0.21 -12.54
C GLN A 114 -8.83 1.19 -12.06
N ARG A 115 -9.13 1.52 -10.78
CA ARG A 115 -8.91 2.85 -10.21
C ARG A 115 -7.42 3.22 -10.13
N TYR A 116 -6.56 2.26 -9.80
CA TYR A 116 -5.16 2.51 -9.49
C TYR A 116 -4.16 1.94 -10.52
N GLY A 117 -4.65 1.43 -11.66
CA GLY A 117 -3.81 1.01 -12.78
C GLY A 117 -3.06 -0.31 -12.54
N TYR A 118 -3.65 -1.20 -11.74
CA TYR A 118 -3.11 -2.52 -11.41
C TYR A 118 -3.87 -3.63 -12.15
N LEU A 119 -4.28 -3.37 -13.40
CA LEU A 119 -5.03 -4.35 -14.18
C LEU A 119 -4.27 -5.69 -14.25
N PRO A 120 -4.95 -6.82 -13.94
CA PRO A 120 -4.34 -8.14 -13.85
C PRO A 120 -3.91 -8.71 -15.21
#